data_AF-A0A8K0K1R6-F1
#
_entry.id   AF-A0A8K0K1R6-F1
#
_cell.length_a   1.000
_cell.length_b   1.000
_cell.length_c   1.000
_cell.angle_alpha   90.00
_cell.angle_beta   90.00
_cell.angle_gamma   90.00
#
_symmetry.space_group_name_H-M   'P 1'
#
loop_
_entity.id
_entity.type
_entity.pdbx_description
1 polymer ?
#
loop_
_entity_poly.entity_id
_entity_poly.type
_entity_poly.pdbx_seq_one_letter_code
_entity_poly.pdbx_strand_id
1 'polypeptide(L)'
;MAGFAVSVNFLLNKPNATMPYKAGFEEDLFLKSLGISYDEIEPKADLCSKVLVWHTQTKKKSASTMKLTAEIDTSLKNLLQELEFLGMAHTSKTEGIKTFTSANGKNEML
;
A
#
# COMPACT_ATOMS: atom_id res chain seq x y z
N MET A 1 -4.04 12.40 4.12
CA MET A 1 -3.57 13.75 4.51
C MET A 1 -2.34 14.16 3.69
N ALA A 2 -2.45 15.13 2.78
CA ALA A 2 -1.32 15.61 1.96
C ALA A 2 -1.45 17.07 1.46
N GLY A 3 -2.43 17.82 1.97
CA GLY A 3 -2.84 19.11 1.40
C GLY A 3 -2.21 20.35 2.03
N PHE A 4 -1.41 20.20 3.10
CA PHE A 4 -0.77 21.33 3.78
C PHE A 4 0.59 20.95 4.34
N ALA A 5 1.40 21.96 4.66
CA ALA A 5 2.67 21.81 5.36
C ALA A 5 2.75 22.87 6.47
N VAL A 6 3.51 22.57 7.53
CA VAL A 6 3.69 23.46 8.68
C VAL A 6 5.19 23.69 8.87
N SER A 7 5.58 24.94 9.13
CA SER A 7 6.96 25.27 9.48
C SER A 7 7.34 24.60 10.80
N VAL A 8 8.50 23.95 10.85
CA VAL A 8 9.02 23.31 12.06
C VAL A 8 9.18 24.32 13.20
N ASN A 9 9.71 25.50 12.89
CA ASN A 9 9.87 26.56 13.89
C ASN A 9 8.52 27.03 14.46
N PHE A 10 7.49 27.11 13.62
CA PHE A 10 6.13 27.45 14.06
C PHE A 10 5.54 26.36 14.96
N LEU A 11 5.70 25.09 14.57
CA LEU A 11 5.20 23.95 15.34
C LEU A 11 5.83 23.89 16.75
N LEU A 12 7.15 24.12 16.86
CA LEU A 12 7.86 24.13 18.14
C LEU A 12 7.36 25.23 19.09
N ASN A 13 6.86 26.35 18.55
CA ASN A 13 6.27 27.44 19.34
C ASN A 13 4.84 27.14 19.82
N LYS A 14 4.22 26.04 19.36
CA LYS A 14 2.88 25.60 19.76
C LYS A 14 2.98 24.23 20.48
N PRO A 15 3.49 24.19 21.73
CA PRO A 15 3.74 22.93 22.44
C PRO A 15 2.47 22.13 22.75
N ASN A 16 1.29 22.78 22.69
CA ASN A 16 -0.01 22.14 22.90
C ASN A 16 -0.66 21.63 21.60
N ALA A 17 0.02 21.76 20.45
CA ALA A 17 -0.48 21.25 19.18
C ALA A 17 -0.52 19.73 19.22
N THR A 18 -1.68 19.14 18.94
CA THR A 18 -1.90 17.70 19.00
C THR A 18 -2.70 17.24 17.78
N MET A 19 -2.50 15.99 17.37
CA MET A 19 -3.29 15.35 16.33
C MET A 19 -4.19 14.28 16.96
N PRO A 20 -5.41 14.64 17.41
CA PRO A 20 -6.32 13.70 18.03
C PRO A 20 -6.88 12.73 16.99
N TYR A 21 -6.89 11.43 17.31
CA TYR A 21 -7.45 10.39 16.45
C TYR A 21 -8.99 10.44 16.48
N LYS A 22 -9.57 11.21 15.57
CA LYS A 22 -11.02 11.32 15.36
C LYS A 22 -11.29 11.22 13.87
N ALA A 23 -11.91 10.11 13.45
CA ALA A 23 -12.16 9.82 12.05
C ALA A 23 -12.78 11.01 11.30
N GLY A 24 -12.09 11.49 10.26
CA GLY A 24 -12.51 12.62 9.41
C GLY A 24 -12.32 14.02 10.01
N PHE A 25 -11.83 14.14 11.25
CA PHE A 25 -11.59 15.42 11.92
C PHE A 25 -10.14 15.58 12.39
N GLU A 26 -9.24 14.66 12.05
CA GLU A 26 -7.84 14.71 12.50
C GLU A 26 -7.15 15.97 12.00
N GLU A 27 -7.32 16.28 10.71
CA GLU A 27 -6.72 17.48 10.11
C GLU A 27 -7.32 18.78 10.67
N ASP A 28 -8.64 18.87 10.80
CA ASP A 28 -9.32 20.05 11.33
C ASP A 28 -8.95 20.32 12.79
N LEU A 29 -8.94 19.29 13.63
CA LEU A 29 -8.55 19.41 15.03
C LEU A 29 -7.07 19.76 15.18
N PHE A 30 -6.20 19.22 14.33
CA PHE A 30 -4.80 19.59 14.31
C PHE A 30 -4.61 21.06 13.97
N LEU A 31 -5.23 21.58 12.90
CA LEU A 31 -5.13 22.99 12.52
C LEU A 31 -5.72 23.92 13.60
N LYS A 32 -6.84 23.54 14.22
CA LYS A 32 -7.40 24.26 15.37
C LYS A 32 -6.46 24.27 16.57
N SER A 33 -5.75 23.16 16.83
CA SER A 33 -4.78 23.08 17.93
C SER A 33 -3.57 23.99 17.73
N LEU A 34 -3.21 24.28 16.47
CA LEU A 34 -2.18 25.28 16.14
C LEU A 34 -2.65 26.71 16.36
N GLY A 35 -3.96 26.94 16.54
CA GLY A 35 -4.54 28.26 16.76
C GLY A 35 -4.26 29.22 15.61
N ILE A 36 -4.30 28.74 14.37
CA ILE A 36 -4.14 29.55 13.15
C ILE A 36 -5.48 30.17 12.74
N SER A 37 -5.44 31.38 12.19
CA SER A 37 -6.58 31.99 11.49
C SER A 37 -6.46 31.82 9.96
N TYR A 38 -7.56 32.03 9.23
CA TYR A 38 -7.60 31.80 7.77
C TYR A 38 -6.64 32.72 7.00
N ASP A 39 -6.37 33.90 7.53
CA ASP A 39 -5.45 34.89 6.99
C ASP A 39 -3.97 34.50 7.14
N GLU A 40 -3.63 33.57 8.04
CA GLU A 40 -2.28 33.02 8.19
C GLU A 40 -2.00 31.87 7.20
N ILE A 41 -3.01 31.40 6.47
CA ILE A 41 -2.86 30.32 5.49
C ILE A 41 -2.23 30.86 4.21
N GLU A 42 -1.08 30.30 3.85
CA GLU A 42 -0.39 30.66 2.61
C GLU A 42 -0.88 29.79 1.43
N PRO A 43 -1.64 30.33 0.45
CA PRO A 43 -2.03 29.57 -0.72
C PRO A 43 -0.80 29.26 -1.59
N LYS A 44 -0.58 27.97 -1.87
CA LYS A 44 0.48 27.47 -2.76
C LYS A 44 -0.13 26.90 -4.04
N ALA A 45 0.70 26.28 -4.87
CA ALA A 45 0.29 25.67 -6.14
C ALA A 45 -0.48 26.65 -7.04
N ASP A 46 0.05 27.87 -7.20
CA ASP A 46 -0.52 28.94 -8.03
C ASP A 46 -1.96 29.30 -7.62
N LEU A 47 -2.10 29.82 -6.39
CA LEU A 47 -3.40 30.15 -5.77
C LEU A 47 -4.38 28.96 -5.80
N CYS A 48 -3.90 27.77 -5.47
CA CYS A 48 -4.67 26.53 -5.48
C CYS A 48 -5.26 26.15 -6.85
N SER A 49 -4.73 26.69 -7.96
CA SER A 49 -5.19 26.35 -9.32
C SER A 49 -4.50 25.11 -9.90
N LYS A 50 -3.37 24.68 -9.33
CA LYS A 50 -2.61 23.50 -9.80
C LYS A 50 -2.71 22.34 -8.81
N VAL A 51 -2.88 21.13 -9.34
CA VAL A 51 -2.83 19.89 -8.56
C VAL A 51 -1.41 19.33 -8.62
N LEU A 52 -0.71 19.34 -7.49
CA LEU A 52 0.68 18.87 -7.37
C LEU A 52 0.82 17.60 -6.52
N VAL A 53 -0.29 17.04 -6.02
CA VAL A 53 -0.31 15.85 -5.17
C VAL A 53 -1.54 14.99 -5.46
N TRP A 54 -1.38 13.67 -5.36
CA TRP A 54 -2.46 12.69 -5.59
C TRP A 54 -2.60 11.75 -4.40
N HIS A 55 -3.84 11.49 -4.00
CA HIS A 55 -4.15 10.54 -2.93
C HIS A 55 -4.36 9.14 -3.51
N THR A 56 -3.29 8.48 -3.92
CA THR A 56 -3.37 7.12 -4.49
C THR A 56 -3.54 6.08 -3.39
N GLN A 57 -4.38 5.07 -3.64
CA GLN A 57 -4.55 3.92 -2.76
C GLN A 57 -4.11 2.65 -3.48
N THR A 58 -3.21 1.89 -2.86
CA THR A 58 -2.85 0.56 -3.33
C THR A 58 -4.02 -0.39 -3.12
N LYS A 59 -4.49 -1.03 -4.19
CA LYS A 59 -5.47 -2.12 -4.07
C LYS A 59 -4.75 -3.40 -3.68
N LYS A 60 -5.29 -4.10 -2.67
CA LYS A 60 -4.80 -5.45 -2.33
C LYS A 60 -5.05 -6.37 -3.53
N LYS A 61 -3.97 -6.85 -4.13
CA LYS A 61 -4.04 -7.94 -5.12
C LYS A 61 -3.79 -9.24 -4.37
N SER A 62 -4.67 -10.22 -4.53
CA SER A 62 -4.43 -11.55 -3.99
C SER A 62 -3.22 -12.18 -4.69
N ALA A 63 -2.44 -12.94 -3.93
CA ALA A 63 -1.43 -13.83 -4.48
C ALA A 63 -2.07 -14.70 -5.58
N SER A 64 -1.31 -15.00 -6.63
CA SER A 64 -1.84 -15.81 -7.72
C SER A 64 -1.94 -17.27 -7.26
N THR A 65 -3.11 -17.89 -7.43
CA THR A 65 -3.26 -19.31 -7.16
C THR A 65 -2.77 -20.12 -8.36
N MET A 66 -1.82 -21.01 -8.13
CA MET A 66 -1.27 -21.95 -9.09
C MET A 66 -1.96 -23.30 -8.93
N LYS A 67 -2.51 -23.83 -10.02
CA LYS A 67 -3.12 -25.16 -10.04
C LYS A 67 -2.05 -26.22 -10.26
N LEU A 68 -1.91 -27.13 -9.30
CA LEU A 68 -1.03 -28.31 -9.34
C LEU A 68 -1.89 -29.57 -9.40
N THR A 69 -1.94 -30.19 -10.56
CA THR A 69 -2.70 -31.43 -10.84
C THR A 69 -1.90 -32.68 -10.44
N ALA A 70 -0.58 -32.60 -10.41
CA ALA A 70 0.37 -33.66 -10.11
C ALA A 70 1.06 -33.45 -8.76
N GLU A 71 1.50 -34.55 -8.16
CA GLU A 71 2.31 -34.51 -6.95
C GLU A 71 3.76 -34.22 -7.32
N ILE A 72 4.32 -33.14 -6.75
CA ILE A 72 5.70 -32.71 -6.98
C ILE A 72 6.53 -33.12 -5.77
N ASP A 73 7.52 -33.99 -5.97
CA ASP A 73 8.44 -34.46 -4.93
C ASP A 73 9.87 -33.90 -5.09
N THR A 74 10.10 -33.08 -6.11
CA THR A 74 11.40 -32.48 -6.42
C THR A 74 11.67 -31.22 -5.59
N SER A 75 12.84 -30.59 -5.78
CA SER A 75 13.19 -29.29 -5.19
C SER A 75 12.17 -28.19 -5.47
N LEU A 76 11.34 -28.35 -6.50
CA LEU A 76 10.23 -27.46 -6.82
C LEU A 76 9.19 -27.40 -5.69
N LYS A 77 8.97 -28.48 -4.93
CA LYS A 77 8.07 -28.48 -3.77
C LYS A 77 8.50 -27.47 -2.72
N ASN A 78 9.80 -27.46 -2.39
CA ASN A 78 10.36 -26.53 -1.38
C ASN A 78 10.24 -25.09 -1.85
N LEU A 79 10.48 -24.82 -3.14
CA LEU A 79 10.29 -23.50 -3.73
C LEU A 79 8.82 -23.06 -3.64
N LEU A 80 7.87 -23.93 -3.99
CA LEU A 80 6.44 -23.63 -3.96
C LEU A 80 5.95 -23.33 -2.53
N GLN A 81 6.43 -24.07 -1.54
CA GLN A 81 6.15 -23.82 -0.12
C GLN A 81 6.71 -22.47 0.34
N GLU A 82 7.91 -22.09 -0.12
CA GLU A 82 8.50 -20.79 0.21
C GLU A 82 7.72 -19.63 -0.44
N LEU A 83 7.28 -19.79 -1.69
CA LEU A 83 6.44 -18.80 -2.38
C LEU A 83 5.08 -18.61 -1.68
N GLU A 84 4.54 -19.67 -1.10
CA GLU A 84 3.31 -19.65 -0.31
C GLU A 84 3.52 -18.98 1.05
N PHE A 85 4.61 -19.31 1.74
CA PHE A 85 4.99 -18.68 3.00
C PHE A 85 5.22 -17.16 2.85
N LEU A 86 5.87 -16.74 1.77
CA LEU A 86 6.12 -15.33 1.45
C LEU A 86 4.87 -14.59 0.91
N GLY A 87 3.74 -15.30 0.74
CA GLY A 87 2.48 -14.71 0.28
C GLY A 87 2.52 -14.21 -1.17
N MET A 88 3.44 -14.74 -1.99
CA MET A 88 3.59 -14.36 -3.39
C MET A 88 2.68 -15.17 -4.32
N ALA A 89 2.49 -16.45 -4.00
CA ALA A 89 1.60 -17.35 -4.73
C ALA A 89 0.92 -18.33 -3.76
N HIS A 90 -0.20 -18.92 -4.17
CA HIS A 90 -0.86 -19.99 -3.41
C HIS A 90 -0.90 -21.24 -4.28
N THR A 91 -0.74 -22.43 -3.71
CA THR A 91 -0.88 -23.68 -4.46
C THR A 91 -2.25 -24.31 -4.22
N SER A 92 -2.92 -24.83 -5.26
CA SER A 92 -4.21 -25.52 -5.12
C SER A 92 -4.30 -26.68 -6.10
N LYS A 93 -4.97 -27.76 -5.71
CA LYS A 93 -5.20 -28.92 -6.59
C LYS A 93 -6.36 -28.73 -7.56
N THR A 94 -7.31 -27.86 -7.21
CA THR A 94 -8.59 -27.74 -7.91
C THR A 94 -8.69 -26.43 -8.70
N GLU A 95 -8.13 -25.35 -8.17
CA GLU A 95 -8.36 -23.98 -8.62
C GLU A 95 -7.04 -23.26 -8.97
N GLY A 96 -7.14 -22.20 -9.77
CA GLY A 96 -6.00 -21.35 -10.13
C GLY A 96 -5.55 -21.48 -11.58
N ILE A 97 -4.43 -20.80 -11.87
CA ILE A 97 -3.81 -20.76 -13.19
C ILE A 97 -3.14 -22.11 -13.46
N LYS A 98 -3.40 -22.68 -14.63
CA LYS A 98 -2.75 -23.93 -15.08
C LYS A 98 -1.24 -23.76 -15.10
N THR A 99 -0.53 -24.62 -14.39
CA THR A 99 0.94 -24.61 -14.36
C THR A 99 1.51 -25.69 -15.27
N PHE A 100 2.71 -25.42 -15.79
CA PHE A 100 3.44 -26.33 -16.66
C PHE A 100 4.90 -26.35 -16.23
N THR A 101 5.51 -27.53 -16.25
CA THR A 101 6.96 -27.68 -16.14
C THR A 101 7.54 -27.90 -17.52
N SER A 102 8.70 -27.29 -17.76
CA SER A 102 9.49 -27.57 -18.96
C SER A 102 10.82 -28.18 -18.54
N ALA A 103 11.11 -29.39 -19.01
CA ALA A 103 12.38 -30.05 -18.80
C ALA A 103 12.89 -30.58 -20.14
N ASN A 104 14.15 -30.25 -20.49
CA ASN A 104 14.80 -30.71 -21.72
C ASN A 104 13.96 -30.53 -23.01
N GLY A 105 13.23 -29.40 -23.11
CA GLY A 105 12.41 -29.06 -24.28
C GLY A 105 11.04 -29.73 -24.36
N LYS A 106 10.62 -30.51 -23.35
CA LYS A 106 9.26 -31.04 -23.23
C LYS A 106 8.48 -30.27 -22.17
N ASN A 107 7.23 -29.90 -22.49
CA ASN A 107 6.31 -29.26 -21.56
C ASN A 107 5.31 -30.28 -21.03
N GLU A 108 5.23 -30.41 -19.72
CA GLU A 108 4.27 -31.27 -19.04
C GLU A 108 3.38 -30.43 -18.13
N MET A 109 2.10 -30.80 -18.05
CA MET A 109 1.16 -30.11 -17.19
C MET A 109 1.38 -30.54 -15.75
N LEU A 110 1.50 -29.54 -14.88
CA LEU A 110 1.69 -29.74 -13.45
C LEU A 110 0.38 -29.89 -12.69
#